data_AF-A0A6M1ZNT5-F1
#
_entry.id   AF-A0A6M1ZNT5-F1
#
_cell.length_a   1.000
_cell.length_b   1.000
_cell.length_c   1.000
_cell.angle_alpha   90.00
_cell.angle_beta   90.00
_cell.angle_gamma   90.00
#
_symmetry.space_group_name_H-M   'P 1'
#
loop_
_entity.id
_entity.type
_entity.pdbx_description
1 polymer ?
#
loop_
_entity_poly.entity_id
_entity_poly.type
_entity_poly.pdbx_seq_one_letter_code
_entity_poly.pdbx_strand_id
1 'polypeptide(L)'
;MKNIFKQLILDFQEQEIPRPTTREIPPFLLPKGMRKAFVLVGMRRSGKTWTLYQQMHKLLDEGVDRRQLLYLNFEDDRLLDATLKDM
;
A
#
# COMPACT_ATOMS: atom_id res chain seq x y z
N MET A 1 -18.57 0.93 -9.77
CA MET A 1 -17.29 1.32 -9.15
C MET A 1 -17.23 1.19 -7.62
N LYS A 2 -18.16 1.78 -6.84
CA LYS A 2 -18.15 1.65 -5.36
C LYS A 2 -17.99 0.22 -4.82
N ASN A 3 -18.67 -0.76 -5.42
CA ASN A 3 -18.56 -2.16 -5.00
C ASN A 3 -17.20 -2.79 -5.33
N ILE A 4 -16.56 -2.35 -6.42
CA ILE A 4 -15.22 -2.82 -6.81
C ILE A 4 -14.19 -2.33 -5.79
N PHE A 5 -14.21 -1.05 -5.42
CA PHE A 5 -13.33 -0.54 -4.36
C PHE A 5 -13.56 -1.24 -3.02
N LYS A 6 -14.82 -1.49 -2.62
CA LYS A 6 -15.09 -2.29 -1.42
C LYS A 6 -14.46 -3.67 -1.49
N GLN A 7 -14.60 -4.36 -2.62
CA GLN A 7 -14.02 -5.69 -2.80
C GLN A 7 -12.50 -5.63 -2.74
N LEU A 8 -11.86 -4.68 -3.44
CA LEU A 8 -10.41 -4.48 -3.40
C LEU A 8 -9.88 -4.26 -1.98
N ILE A 9 -10.59 -3.46 -1.18
CA ILE A 9 -10.24 -3.18 0.21
C ILE A 9 -10.40 -4.45 1.06
N LEU A 10 -11.51 -5.17 0.92
CA LEU A 10 -11.76 -6.41 1.67
C LEU A 10 -10.73 -7.49 1.32
N ASP A 11 -10.49 -7.71 0.02
CA ASP A 11 -9.47 -8.64 -0.48
C ASP A 11 -8.12 -8.34 0.16
N PHE A 12 -7.73 -7.06 0.21
CA PHE A 12 -6.50 -6.67 0.89
C PHE A 12 -6.53 -7.00 2.37
N GLN A 13 -7.60 -6.66 3.10
CA GLN A 13 -7.69 -6.93 4.56
C GLN A 13 -7.62 -8.42 4.89
N GLU A 14 -8.18 -9.29 4.04
CA GLU A 14 -8.21 -10.74 4.23
C GLU A 14 -6.89 -11.41 3.82
N GLN A 15 -6.17 -10.84 2.87
CA GLN A 15 -4.90 -11.36 2.40
C GLN A 15 -3.73 -11.03 3.34
N GLU A 16 -2.80 -11.98 3.46
CA GLU A 16 -1.51 -11.73 4.10
C GLU A 16 -0.69 -10.73 3.28
N ILE A 17 -0.07 -9.77 3.96
CA ILE A 17 0.86 -8.85 3.31
C ILE A 17 2.13 -9.65 2.94
N PRO A 18 2.56 -9.65 1.66
CA PRO A 18 3.76 -10.37 1.26
C PRO A 18 4.95 -10.00 2.14
N ARG A 19 5.74 -11.00 2.56
CA ARG A 19 6.93 -10.77 3.40
C ARG A 19 8.11 -10.38 2.51
N PRO A 20 8.57 -9.13 2.55
CA PRO A 20 9.71 -8.71 1.74
C PRO A 20 11.03 -9.18 2.38
N THR A 21 12.05 -9.41 1.56
CA THR A 21 13.42 -9.50 2.06
C THR A 21 13.79 -8.18 2.71
N THR A 22 14.28 -8.22 3.95
CA THR A 22 14.69 -7.02 4.67
C THR A 22 15.78 -6.29 3.90
N ARG A 23 15.52 -5.01 3.59
CA ARG A 23 16.52 -4.10 3.03
C ARG A 23 16.76 -2.96 3.99
N GLU A 24 18.02 -2.59 4.14
CA GLU A 24 18.41 -1.31 4.73
C GLU A 24 18.11 -0.23 3.69
N ILE A 25 16.95 0.39 3.83
CA ILE A 25 16.55 1.55 3.05
C ILE A 25 16.74 2.74 3.99
N PRO A 26 17.82 3.54 3.83
CA PRO A 26 18.06 4.74 4.63
C PRO A 26 16.82 5.64 4.65
N PRO A 27 16.56 6.32 5.76
CA PRO A 27 15.28 6.28 6.43
C PRO A 27 14.17 6.91 5.59
N PHE A 28 13.41 6.04 4.94
CA PHE A 28 12.02 6.29 4.58
C PHE A 28 11.14 6.14 5.82
N LEU A 29 11.53 6.77 6.92
CA LEU A 29 10.66 6.89 8.08
C LEU A 29 9.62 7.93 7.67
N LEU A 30 8.44 7.46 7.26
CA LEU A 30 7.26 8.32 7.22
C LEU A 30 7.15 8.93 8.62
N PRO A 31 7.47 10.22 8.82
CA PRO A 31 7.55 10.77 10.16
C PRO A 31 6.18 10.62 10.81
N LYS A 32 6.14 10.08 12.03
CA LYS A 32 4.88 9.91 12.76
C LYS A 32 4.18 11.28 12.84
N GLY A 33 2.89 11.30 12.49
CA GLY A 33 2.10 12.53 12.48
C GLY A 33 2.27 13.41 11.24
N MET A 34 2.98 12.96 10.20
CA MET A 34 3.05 13.68 8.93
C MET A 34 1.67 13.73 8.25
N ARG A 35 1.14 14.93 8.03
CA ARG A 35 -0.10 15.18 7.28
C ARG A 35 0.16 15.50 5.80
N LYS A 36 1.15 14.83 5.20
CA LYS A 36 1.55 15.01 3.80
C LYS A 36 1.62 13.67 3.10
N ALA A 37 1.31 13.67 1.81
CA ALA A 37 1.50 12.49 0.96
C ALA A 37 2.99 12.30 0.68
N PHE A 38 3.44 11.05 0.72
CA PHE A 38 4.78 10.65 0.29
C PHE A 38 4.68 9.91 -1.05
N VAL A 39 5.54 10.22 -2.00
CA VAL A 39 5.58 9.54 -3.31
C VAL A 39 6.93 8.84 -3.51
N LEU A 40 6.91 7.51 -3.63
CA LEU A 40 8.08 6.70 -3.96
C LEU A 40 8.19 6.52 -5.49
N VAL A 41 9.19 7.16 -6.10
CA VAL A 41 9.43 7.09 -7.56
C VAL A 41 10.69 6.26 -7.86
N GLY A 42 10.71 5.58 -9.00
CA GLY A 42 11.87 4.81 -9.46
C GLY A 42 11.55 3.87 -10.62
N MET A 43 12.59 3.26 -11.20
CA MET A 43 12.50 2.40 -12.38
C MET A 43 11.58 1.17 -12.19
N ARG A 44 11.07 0.60 -13.29
CA ARG A 44 10.30 -0.67 -13.26
C ARG A 44 11.16 -1.76 -12.59
N ARG A 45 10.55 -2.57 -11.72
CA ARG A 45 11.23 -3.65 -10.94
C ARG A 45 12.30 -3.20 -9.93
N SER A 46 12.37 -1.92 -9.56
CA SER A 46 13.28 -1.44 -8.50
C SER A 46 12.83 -1.79 -7.06
N GLY A 47 11.79 -2.60 -6.89
CA GLY A 47 11.33 -3.04 -5.56
C GLY A 47 10.46 -2.05 -4.79
N LYS A 48 9.89 -1.03 -5.43
CA LYS A 48 9.03 -0.02 -4.77
C LYS A 48 7.88 -0.62 -3.95
N THR A 49 7.12 -1.55 -4.52
CA THR A 49 6.03 -2.23 -3.80
C THR A 49 6.54 -3.03 -2.61
N TRP A 50 7.69 -3.70 -2.77
CA TRP A 50 8.34 -4.42 -1.67
C TRP A 50 8.78 -3.49 -0.54
N THR A 51 9.26 -2.29 -0.86
CA THR A 51 9.55 -1.24 0.13
C THR A 51 8.29 -0.84 0.90
N LEU A 52 7.16 -0.65 0.21
CA LEU A 52 5.88 -0.32 0.87
C LEU A 52 5.40 -1.45 1.78
N TYR A 53 5.50 -2.72 1.36
CA TYR A 53 5.19 -3.85 2.23
C TYR A 53 6.10 -3.92 3.46
N GLN A 54 7.39 -3.60 3.32
CA GLN A 54 8.30 -3.57 4.46
C GLN A 54 7.87 -2.49 5.48
N GLN A 55 7.40 -1.34 5.01
CA GLN A 55 6.85 -0.30 5.88
C GLN A 55 5.53 -0.72 6.54
N MET A 56 4.66 -1.43 5.83
CA MET A 56 3.44 -1.99 6.43
C MET A 56 3.77 -2.96 7.57
N HIS A 57 4.74 -3.87 7.38
CA HIS A 57 5.20 -4.77 8.44
C HIS A 57 5.75 -4.00 9.64
N LYS A 58 6.56 -2.95 9.42
CA LYS A 58 7.03 -2.08 10.52
C LYS A 58 5.88 -1.44 11.30
N LEU A 59 4.84 -0.95 10.62
CA LEU A 59 3.68 -0.37 11.29
C LEU A 59 2.93 -1.41 12.13
N LEU A 60 2.76 -2.63 11.60
CA LEU A 60 2.16 -3.74 12.35
C LEU A 60 3.00 -4.13 13.57
N ASP A 61 4.32 -4.22 13.43
CA ASP A 61 5.26 -4.52 14.53
C ASP A 61 5.24 -3.42 15.61
N GLU A 62 4.95 -2.17 15.24
CA GLU A 62 4.74 -1.05 16.15
C GLU A 62 3.33 -1.03 16.80
N GLY A 63 2.48 -2.01 16.49
CA GLY A 63 1.14 -2.17 17.07
C GLY A 63 0.02 -1.42 16.35
N VAL A 64 0.24 -0.93 15.13
CA VAL A 64 -0.85 -0.38 14.30
C VAL A 64 -1.81 -1.50 13.93
N ASP A 65 -3.12 -1.28 14.14
CA ASP A 65 -4.12 -2.28 13.79
C ASP A 65 -4.18 -2.49 12.27
N ARG A 66 -4.23 -3.74 11.84
CA ARG A 66 -4.30 -4.13 10.42
C ARG A 66 -5.40 -3.40 9.64
N ARG A 67 -6.53 -3.11 10.30
CA ARG A 67 -7.69 -2.40 9.74
C ARG A 67 -7.41 -0.92 9.46
N GLN A 68 -6.35 -0.36 10.05
CA GLN A 68 -5.89 1.00 9.79
C GLN A 68 -4.94 1.08 8.59
N LEU A 69 -4.44 -0.06 8.08
CA LEU A 69 -3.68 -0.11 6.85
C LEU A 69 -4.62 -0.23 5.65
N LEU A 70 -4.39 0.59 4.63
CA LEU A 70 -5.10 0.54 3.36
C LEU A 70 -4.09 0.41 2.21
N TYR A 71 -4.35 -0.53 1.32
CA TYR A 71 -3.60 -0.71 0.08
C TYR A 71 -4.58 -0.80 -1.07
N LEU A 72 -4.25 -0.11 -2.15
CA LEU A 72 -5.02 -0.13 -3.39
C LEU A 72 -4.03 -0.18 -4.54
N ASN A 73 -4.16 -1.19 -5.39
CA ASN A 73 -3.39 -1.31 -6.62
C ASN A 73 -4.23 -0.74 -7.78
N PHE A 74 -3.81 0.39 -8.35
CA PHE A 74 -4.50 0.99 -9.49
C PHE A 74 -4.28 0.24 -10.82
N GLU A 75 -3.32 -0.67 -10.86
CA GLU A 75 -3.08 -1.55 -12.01
C GLU A 75 -3.93 -2.84 -11.97
N ASP A 76 -4.92 -2.92 -11.07
CA ASP A 76 -5.84 -4.07 -11.00
C ASP A 76 -6.80 -4.03 -12.21
N ASP A 77 -6.92 -5.15 -12.92
CA ASP A 77 -7.74 -5.27 -14.14
C ASP A 77 -9.22 -4.87 -13.92
N ARG A 78 -9.73 -5.00 -12.68
CA ARG A 78 -11.10 -4.61 -12.33
C ARG A 78 -11.33 -3.09 -12.39
N LEU A 79 -10.26 -2.30 -12.46
CA LEU A 79 -10.29 -0.84 -12.55
C LEU A 79 -10.09 -0.30 -13.98
N LEU A 80 -9.96 -1.16 -15.00
CA LEU A 80 -9.67 -0.74 -16.38
C LEU A 80 -10.68 0.26 -16.95
N ASP A 81 -11.97 0.10 -16.63
CA ASP A 81 -13.04 0.99 -17.11
C ASP A 81 -13.33 2.17 -16.15
N ALA A 82 -12.49 2.38 -15.13
CA ALA A 82 -12.68 3.44 -14.16
C ALA A 82 -12.50 4.83 -14.79
N THR A 83 -13.46 5.72 -14.57
CA THR A 83 -13.36 7.11 -15.02
C THR A 83 -13.11 8.07 -13.85
N LEU A 84 -12.76 9.32 -14.14
CA LEU A 84 -12.58 10.36 -13.12
C LEU A 84 -13.84 10.60 -12.28
N LYS A 85 -15.04 10.30 -12.81
CA LYS A 85 -16.31 10.44 -12.06
C LYS A 85 -16.51 9.34 -11.02
N ASP A 86 -15.72 8.28 -11.10
CA ASP A 86 -15.80 7.13 -10.21
C ASP A 86 -14.83 7.18 -9.03
N MET A 87 -13.89 8.14 -9.06
CA MET A 87 -12.88 8.41 -8.03
C MET A 87 -13.29 9.58 -7.13
#